data_AF-A0A7Y4ZJV5-F1
#
_entry.id   AF-A0A7Y4ZJV5-F1
#
_cell.length_a   1.000
_cell.length_b   1.000
_cell.length_c   1.000
_cell.angle_alpha   90.00
_cell.angle_beta   90.00
_cell.angle_gamma   90.00
#
_symmetry.space_group_name_H-M   'P 1'
#
loop_
_entity.id
_entity.type
_entity.pdbx_description
1 polymer ?
#
loop_
_entity_poly.entity_id
_entity_poly.type
_entity_poly.pdbx_seq_one_letter_code
_entity_poly.pdbx_strand_id
1 'polypeptide(L)'
;MKKAALAASILLALAFVGCKPKVGGKCNIDGKEACKDKTTAFVCHDSKWEEMTCRGAKGCTTVGSESDCDQTVAKLNDVCNLADDYTCSDDKKASLECKSNKWTLDEACLGPKGCTSTAHKVDCDTSLSKEGDKCTRENNHACGLDKKSHLVCKGGKFTLVENCRGEKACREVGDKIDCDDSLANVGEPCDTADNHACAVDGKAVLKCNGSKWSVDDACKGRKVCKVTGTEVGCQ
;
A
#
# COMPACT_ATOMS: atom_id res chain seq x y z
N MET A 1 76.47 -45.54 8.15
CA MET A 1 76.62 -44.15 8.66
C MET A 1 75.81 -43.22 7.75
N LYS A 2 74.54 -42.96 8.09
CA LYS A 2 73.94 -41.64 8.33
C LYS A 2 74.40 -40.53 7.38
N LYS A 3 73.47 -39.98 6.59
CA LYS A 3 73.14 -38.54 6.59
C LYS A 3 71.73 -38.32 6.07
N ALA A 4 70.98 -37.55 6.85
CA ALA A 4 69.55 -37.35 6.81
C ALA A 4 69.17 -36.15 5.93
N ALA A 5 67.86 -36.09 5.69
CA ALA A 5 67.09 -35.14 4.89
C ALA A 5 67.34 -33.65 5.18
N LEU A 6 66.94 -32.80 4.23
CA LEU A 6 66.13 -31.63 4.55
C LEU A 6 65.33 -31.21 3.30
N ALA A 7 64.03 -31.55 3.28
CA ALA A 7 63.05 -31.03 2.34
C ALA A 7 62.50 -29.72 2.94
N ALA A 8 62.73 -28.60 2.24
CA ALA A 8 62.22 -27.29 2.64
C ALA A 8 60.79 -27.14 2.13
N SER A 9 59.82 -27.39 3.02
CA SER A 9 58.40 -27.06 2.78
C SER A 9 58.19 -25.56 2.91
N ILE A 10 57.95 -24.89 1.79
CA ILE A 10 57.51 -23.49 1.74
C ILE A 10 56.02 -23.47 2.10
N LEU A 11 55.70 -23.16 3.35
CA LEU A 11 54.35 -22.78 3.77
C LEU A 11 54.08 -21.35 3.31
N LEU A 12 53.40 -21.21 2.17
CA LEU A 12 52.83 -19.96 1.71
C LEU A 12 51.56 -19.67 2.54
N ALA A 13 51.70 -18.90 3.61
CA ALA A 13 50.58 -18.39 4.38
C ALA A 13 49.81 -17.35 3.54
N LEU A 14 48.78 -17.78 2.83
CA LEU A 14 47.79 -16.90 2.20
C LEU A 14 47.01 -16.21 3.33
N ALA A 15 47.42 -14.99 3.65
CA ALA A 15 46.61 -14.08 4.45
C ALA A 15 45.31 -13.82 3.67
N PHE A 16 44.22 -14.48 4.07
CA PHE A 16 42.86 -14.09 3.68
C PHE A 16 42.56 -12.74 4.32
N VAL A 17 43.07 -11.67 3.73
CA VAL A 17 42.51 -10.34 3.93
C VAL A 17 41.10 -10.44 3.36
N GLY A 18 40.11 -10.61 4.23
CA GLY A 18 38.71 -10.71 3.83
C GLY A 18 38.38 -9.53 2.93
N CYS A 19 38.14 -9.80 1.64
CA CYS A 19 37.74 -8.78 0.70
C CYS A 19 36.47 -8.12 1.22
N LYS A 20 36.55 -6.82 1.52
CA LYS A 20 35.36 -6.04 1.84
C LYS A 20 34.39 -6.10 0.66
N PRO A 21 33.10 -6.33 0.90
CA PRO A 21 32.08 -6.27 -0.13
C PRO A 21 32.15 -4.95 -0.91
N LYS A 22 31.87 -5.04 -2.21
CA LYS A 22 31.79 -3.89 -3.11
C LYS A 22 30.71 -4.18 -4.15
N VAL A 23 29.97 -3.17 -4.57
CA VAL A 23 28.90 -3.30 -5.58
C VAL A 23 29.41 -4.04 -6.82
N GLY A 24 28.63 -5.04 -7.27
CA GLY A 24 28.95 -5.93 -8.39
C GLY A 24 30.03 -6.97 -8.12
N GLY A 25 30.69 -6.94 -6.96
CA GLY A 25 31.62 -7.97 -6.52
C GLY A 25 30.93 -9.30 -6.27
N LYS A 26 31.66 -10.41 -6.41
CA LYS A 26 31.10 -11.75 -6.20
C LYS A 26 30.76 -11.99 -4.73
N CYS A 27 29.65 -12.68 -4.50
CA CYS A 27 29.23 -13.21 -3.22
C CYS A 27 28.66 -14.63 -3.42
N ASN A 28 28.67 -15.44 -2.36
CA ASN A 28 28.37 -16.88 -2.46
C ASN A 28 27.12 -17.29 -1.66
N ILE A 29 26.57 -16.39 -0.86
CA ILE A 29 25.43 -16.67 0.03
C ILE A 29 24.39 -15.60 -0.27
N ASP A 30 23.34 -15.98 -0.97
CA ASP A 30 22.23 -15.08 -1.30
C ASP A 30 21.55 -14.57 -0.04
N GLY A 31 21.10 -13.31 -0.05
CA GLY A 31 20.55 -12.62 1.13
C GLY A 31 21.58 -12.28 2.20
N LYS A 32 22.85 -12.71 2.08
CA LYS A 32 23.89 -12.34 3.06
C LYS A 32 24.09 -10.83 3.06
N GLU A 33 24.14 -10.27 4.26
CA GLU A 33 24.36 -8.85 4.47
C GLU A 33 25.75 -8.54 5.02
N ALA A 34 26.21 -7.31 4.79
CA ALA A 34 27.39 -6.74 5.42
C ALA A 34 27.25 -5.23 5.58
N CYS A 35 27.32 -4.71 6.81
CA CYS A 35 27.25 -3.27 7.03
C CYS A 35 28.42 -2.53 6.37
N LYS A 36 28.10 -1.52 5.56
CA LYS A 36 29.06 -0.54 5.03
C LYS A 36 29.26 0.59 6.03
N ASP A 37 28.14 1.10 6.55
CA ASP A 37 28.06 2.13 7.58
C ASP A 37 26.73 1.99 8.35
N LYS A 38 26.36 3.00 9.15
CA LYS A 38 25.15 2.92 9.99
C LYS A 38 23.84 2.91 9.20
N THR A 39 23.84 3.44 7.98
CA THR A 39 22.63 3.63 7.15
C THR A 39 22.66 2.79 5.88
N THR A 40 23.74 2.05 5.64
CA THR A 40 23.96 1.32 4.40
C THR A 40 24.56 -0.05 4.67
N ALA A 41 24.02 -1.06 4.00
CA ALA A 41 24.53 -2.42 3.95
C ALA A 41 24.83 -2.82 2.50
N PHE A 42 25.64 -3.85 2.34
CA PHE A 42 25.67 -4.65 1.12
C PHE A 42 24.79 -5.88 1.33
N VAL A 43 24.07 -6.29 0.29
CA VAL A 43 23.32 -7.54 0.26
C VAL A 43 23.73 -8.35 -0.97
N CYS A 44 23.81 -9.67 -0.84
CA CYS A 44 24.10 -10.55 -1.95
C CYS A 44 22.81 -10.92 -2.69
N HIS A 45 22.70 -10.51 -3.95
CA HIS A 45 21.64 -10.93 -4.87
C HIS A 45 22.26 -11.47 -6.15
N ASP A 46 21.81 -12.64 -6.60
CA ASP A 46 22.26 -13.23 -7.87
C ASP A 46 23.80 -13.37 -7.93
N SER A 47 24.41 -13.80 -6.83
CA SER A 47 25.86 -13.93 -6.64
C SER A 47 26.66 -12.62 -6.78
N LYS A 48 25.99 -11.46 -6.69
CA LYS A 48 26.61 -10.13 -6.71
C LYS A 48 26.19 -9.30 -5.50
N TRP A 49 27.15 -8.56 -4.97
CA TRP A 49 26.85 -7.56 -3.96
C TRP A 49 26.10 -6.37 -4.57
N GLU A 50 24.98 -6.01 -3.99
CA GLU A 50 24.23 -4.78 -4.24
C GLU A 50 24.25 -3.91 -2.98
N GLU A 51 24.11 -2.60 -3.14
CA GLU A 51 24.02 -1.66 -2.01
C GLU A 51 22.56 -1.47 -1.58
N MET A 52 22.30 -1.56 -0.28
CA MET A 52 20.99 -1.50 0.34
C MET A 52 20.96 -0.43 1.43
N THR A 53 19.84 0.30 1.55
CA THR A 53 19.67 1.35 2.57
C THR A 53 18.94 0.78 3.78
N CYS A 54 19.50 0.99 4.98
CA CYS A 54 18.91 0.59 6.26
C CYS A 54 18.18 1.80 6.86
N ARG A 55 16.90 1.98 6.50
CA ARG A 55 16.13 3.18 6.89
C ARG A 55 15.49 3.08 8.27
N GLY A 56 15.31 1.88 8.80
CA GLY A 56 14.73 1.69 10.12
C GLY A 56 15.61 2.27 11.22
N ALA A 57 15.02 2.51 12.39
CA ALA A 57 15.65 3.24 13.47
C ALA A 57 16.93 2.57 14.01
N LYS A 58 17.04 1.24 13.89
CA LYS A 58 18.26 0.52 14.27
C LYS A 58 19.36 0.66 13.23
N GLY A 59 19.08 1.11 12.01
CA GLY A 59 20.03 1.19 10.91
C GLY A 59 20.68 -0.16 10.61
N CYS A 60 21.92 -0.16 10.14
CA CYS A 60 22.72 -1.37 10.03
C CYS A 60 23.37 -1.70 11.39
N THR A 61 23.36 -2.98 11.76
CA THR A 61 24.02 -3.49 12.95
C THR A 61 24.80 -4.76 12.63
N THR A 62 25.89 -4.99 13.35
CA THR A 62 26.69 -6.21 13.22
C THR A 62 26.85 -6.85 14.59
N VAL A 63 26.46 -8.12 14.71
CA VAL A 63 26.63 -8.94 15.91
C VAL A 63 27.45 -10.17 15.54
N GLY A 64 28.69 -10.23 16.04
CA GLY A 64 29.64 -11.27 15.63
C GLY A 64 29.96 -11.20 14.13
N SER A 65 29.61 -12.25 13.39
CA SER A 65 29.78 -12.32 11.93
C SER A 65 28.53 -11.99 11.12
N GLU A 66 27.42 -11.72 11.78
CA GLU A 66 26.13 -11.44 11.14
C GLU A 66 25.90 -9.93 11.10
N SER A 67 25.42 -9.43 9.96
CA SER A 67 24.94 -8.07 9.80
C SER A 67 23.44 -8.11 9.55
N ASP A 68 22.74 -7.12 10.10
CA ASP A 68 21.30 -6.94 9.97
C ASP A 68 21.03 -5.47 9.62
N CYS A 69 20.38 -5.26 8.49
CA CYS A 69 19.96 -3.99 7.96
C CYS A 69 18.49 -3.77 8.30
N ASP A 70 18.21 -2.81 9.18
CA ASP A 70 16.84 -2.51 9.58
C ASP A 70 16.03 -1.93 8.39
N GLN A 71 15.20 -2.80 7.78
CA GLN A 71 14.28 -2.47 6.69
C GLN A 71 12.82 -2.32 7.17
N THR A 72 12.60 -2.05 8.46
CA THR A 72 11.25 -1.82 9.03
C THR A 72 10.52 -0.60 8.47
N VAL A 73 11.21 0.21 7.66
CA VAL A 73 10.65 1.15 6.69
C VAL A 73 11.50 1.16 5.42
N ALA A 74 10.91 1.54 4.29
CA ALA A 74 11.62 1.64 3.01
C ALA A 74 11.10 2.78 2.13
N LYS A 75 11.76 3.03 1.00
CA LYS A 75 11.22 3.80 -0.12
C LYS A 75 10.95 2.88 -1.31
N LEU A 76 10.08 3.34 -2.19
CA LEU A 76 9.85 2.68 -3.48
C LEU A 76 11.18 2.52 -4.25
N ASN A 77 11.40 1.32 -4.78
CA ASN A 77 12.61 0.87 -5.49
C ASN A 77 13.89 0.78 -4.65
N ASP A 78 13.84 0.96 -3.34
CA ASP A 78 14.95 0.56 -2.48
C ASP A 78 15.20 -0.95 -2.63
N VAL A 79 16.45 -1.37 -2.47
CA VAL A 79 16.82 -2.79 -2.41
C VAL A 79 16.21 -3.44 -1.17
N CYS A 80 15.70 -4.66 -1.32
CA CYS A 80 15.19 -5.50 -0.24
C CYS A 80 15.76 -6.90 -0.36
N ASN A 81 15.88 -7.61 0.76
CA ASN A 81 16.56 -8.91 0.83
C ASN A 81 15.65 -10.08 1.21
N LEU A 82 14.42 -9.82 1.65
CA LEU A 82 13.44 -10.84 2.02
C LEU A 82 12.27 -10.80 1.03
N ALA A 83 12.27 -11.72 0.07
CA ALA A 83 11.18 -11.84 -0.90
C ALA A 83 9.82 -12.01 -0.19
N ASP A 84 8.79 -11.36 -0.75
CA ASP A 84 7.42 -11.36 -0.23
C ASP A 84 7.28 -10.77 1.19
N ASP A 85 8.31 -10.09 1.71
CA ASP A 85 8.22 -9.31 2.93
C ASP A 85 7.48 -7.98 2.68
N TYR A 86 6.92 -7.41 3.75
CA TYR A 86 6.13 -6.19 3.72
C TYR A 86 6.67 -5.17 4.71
N THR A 87 6.74 -3.91 4.28
CA THR A 87 7.14 -2.81 5.15
C THR A 87 6.34 -1.55 4.84
N CYS A 88 6.35 -0.59 5.77
CA CYS A 88 5.81 0.72 5.46
C CYS A 88 6.80 1.56 4.68
N SER A 89 6.29 2.37 3.77
CA SER A 89 7.01 3.55 3.28
C SER A 89 7.50 4.42 4.44
N ASP A 90 8.62 5.12 4.25
CA ASP A 90 9.21 5.98 5.27
C ASP A 90 8.34 7.19 5.63
N ASP A 91 7.50 7.66 4.70
CA ASP A 91 6.47 8.68 4.94
C ASP A 91 5.15 8.11 5.49
N LYS A 92 5.07 6.79 5.68
CA LYS A 92 3.90 6.04 6.18
C LYS A 92 2.65 6.14 5.30
N LYS A 93 2.76 6.49 4.02
CA LYS A 93 1.61 6.64 3.10
C LYS A 93 1.36 5.44 2.19
N ALA A 94 2.15 4.39 2.32
CA ALA A 94 2.06 3.18 1.50
C ALA A 94 2.59 1.95 2.25
N SER A 95 1.96 0.81 1.98
CA SER A 95 2.49 -0.54 2.19
C SER A 95 3.36 -0.89 0.99
N LEU A 96 4.54 -1.45 1.24
CA LEU A 96 5.50 -1.87 0.24
C LEU A 96 5.74 -3.37 0.37
N GLU A 97 5.88 -4.05 -0.77
CA GLU A 97 6.17 -5.48 -0.85
C GLU A 97 7.50 -5.69 -1.58
N CYS A 98 8.35 -6.55 -1.02
CA CYS A 98 9.64 -6.89 -1.62
C CYS A 98 9.46 -7.83 -2.81
N LYS A 99 9.57 -7.30 -4.03
CA LYS A 99 9.47 -8.05 -5.29
C LYS A 99 10.71 -7.86 -6.14
N SER A 100 11.29 -8.97 -6.59
CA SER A 100 12.51 -8.93 -7.42
C SER A 100 13.61 -8.08 -6.79
N ASN A 101 13.84 -8.28 -5.49
CA ASN A 101 14.84 -7.58 -4.68
C ASN A 101 14.66 -6.06 -4.59
N LYS A 102 13.45 -5.56 -4.89
CA LYS A 102 13.08 -4.15 -4.77
C LYS A 102 11.77 -4.00 -4.00
N TRP A 103 11.69 -2.97 -3.16
CA TRP A 103 10.44 -2.55 -2.54
C TRP A 103 9.52 -1.96 -3.61
N THR A 104 8.39 -2.61 -3.85
CA THR A 104 7.36 -2.18 -4.81
C THR A 104 6.11 -1.73 -4.08
N LEU A 105 5.31 -0.86 -4.72
CA LEU A 105 4.05 -0.42 -4.13
C LEU A 105 3.09 -1.61 -4.00
N ASP A 106 2.68 -1.89 -2.77
CA ASP A 106 1.62 -2.83 -2.51
C ASP A 106 0.26 -2.14 -2.53
N GLU A 107 0.03 -1.24 -1.57
CA GLU A 107 -1.20 -0.44 -1.43
C GLU A 107 -0.86 0.98 -0.93
N ALA A 108 -1.67 1.96 -1.32
CA ALA A 108 -1.61 3.30 -0.74
C ALA A 108 -2.40 3.32 0.59
N CYS A 109 -1.80 3.84 1.65
CA CYS A 109 -2.39 3.94 2.99
C CYS A 109 -2.75 5.41 3.26
N LEU A 110 -3.79 5.90 2.58
CA LEU A 110 -4.14 7.32 2.59
C LEU A 110 -5.14 7.68 3.70
N GLY A 111 -5.63 6.70 4.45
CA GLY A 111 -6.45 6.91 5.63
C GLY A 111 -5.67 7.57 6.78
N PRO A 112 -6.35 8.13 7.79
CA PRO A 112 -5.72 8.91 8.85
C PRO A 112 -4.68 8.14 9.69
N LYS A 113 -4.79 6.81 9.80
CA LYS A 113 -3.81 5.99 10.53
C LYS A 113 -2.56 5.69 9.69
N GLY A 114 -2.62 5.93 8.38
CA GLY A 114 -1.55 5.64 7.44
C GLY A 114 -1.14 4.16 7.45
N CYS A 115 0.13 3.93 7.17
CA CYS A 115 0.76 2.63 7.26
C CYS A 115 1.39 2.44 8.65
N THR A 116 1.11 1.31 9.29
CA THR A 116 1.77 0.90 10.53
C THR A 116 2.37 -0.49 10.41
N SER A 117 3.54 -0.70 11.02
CA SER A 117 4.22 -2.00 11.02
C SER A 117 4.34 -2.51 12.45
N THR A 118 3.93 -3.75 12.65
CA THR A 118 4.30 -4.57 13.82
C THR A 118 5.34 -5.61 13.39
N ALA A 119 5.92 -6.36 14.33
CA ALA A 119 6.97 -7.33 14.04
C ALA A 119 6.57 -8.43 13.02
N HIS A 120 5.27 -8.64 12.78
CA HIS A 120 4.77 -9.70 11.90
C HIS A 120 3.71 -9.24 10.88
N LYS A 121 3.35 -7.96 10.86
CA LYS A 121 2.25 -7.47 10.02
C LYS A 121 2.39 -5.99 9.71
N VAL A 122 2.21 -5.65 8.44
CA VAL A 122 1.90 -4.28 7.99
C VAL A 122 0.39 -4.11 7.98
N ASP A 123 -0.09 -3.04 8.61
CA ASP A 123 -1.47 -2.61 8.58
C ASP A 123 -1.56 -1.30 7.79
N CYS A 124 -2.36 -1.31 6.72
CA CYS A 124 -2.49 -0.21 5.78
C CYS A 124 -3.90 0.36 5.87
N ASP A 125 -4.02 1.60 6.33
CA ASP A 125 -5.30 2.29 6.39
C ASP A 125 -5.72 2.77 5.00
N THR A 126 -6.51 1.94 4.33
CA THR A 126 -7.08 2.22 3.01
C THR A 126 -8.44 2.90 3.08
N SER A 127 -8.90 3.36 4.26
CA SER A 127 -10.25 3.93 4.42
C SER A 127 -10.48 5.17 3.56
N LEU A 128 -9.40 5.85 3.17
CA LEU A 128 -9.35 6.83 2.10
C LEU A 128 -8.54 6.26 0.95
N SER A 129 -9.04 6.37 -0.28
CA SER A 129 -8.36 5.90 -1.50
C SER A 129 -8.73 6.77 -2.71
N LYS A 130 -8.00 6.61 -3.82
CA LYS A 130 -8.37 7.19 -5.12
C LYS A 130 -8.89 6.09 -6.03
N GLU A 131 -9.73 6.47 -6.99
CA GLU A 131 -10.12 5.58 -8.07
C GLU A 131 -8.86 5.14 -8.86
N GLY A 132 -8.77 3.84 -9.15
CA GLY A 132 -7.64 3.23 -9.85
C GLY A 132 -6.45 2.84 -8.99
N ASP A 133 -6.40 3.29 -7.72
CA ASP A 133 -5.38 2.85 -6.76
C ASP A 133 -5.40 1.32 -6.63
N LYS A 134 -4.22 0.72 -6.49
CA LYS A 134 -4.08 -0.72 -6.25
C LYS A 134 -4.66 -1.06 -4.88
N CYS A 135 -5.35 -2.19 -4.82
CA CYS A 135 -5.84 -2.78 -3.58
C CYS A 135 -5.63 -4.30 -3.59
N THR A 136 -5.46 -4.90 -2.42
CA THR A 136 -5.18 -6.34 -2.26
C THR A 136 -6.40 -7.11 -1.77
N ARG A 137 -7.29 -6.45 -1.02
CA ARG A 137 -8.50 -7.06 -0.46
C ARG A 137 -9.72 -6.71 -1.30
N GLU A 138 -10.23 -7.69 -2.05
CA GLU A 138 -11.49 -7.56 -2.79
C GLU A 138 -12.64 -7.17 -1.86
N ASN A 139 -13.57 -6.37 -2.39
CA ASN A 139 -14.67 -5.76 -1.64
C ASN A 139 -14.23 -4.90 -0.43
N ASN A 140 -12.98 -4.42 -0.42
CA ASN A 140 -12.58 -3.38 0.52
C ASN A 140 -13.23 -2.06 0.12
N HIS A 141 -13.83 -1.37 1.09
CA HIS A 141 -14.56 -0.12 0.89
C HIS A 141 -13.68 1.05 1.34
N ALA A 142 -13.72 2.14 0.60
CA ALA A 142 -13.01 3.37 0.92
C ALA A 142 -13.83 4.60 0.53
N CYS A 143 -13.62 5.71 1.23
CA CYS A 143 -14.02 7.00 0.72
C CYS A 143 -12.98 7.55 -0.26
N GLY A 144 -13.44 8.30 -1.25
CA GLY A 144 -12.58 9.21 -2.00
C GLY A 144 -11.90 10.21 -1.07
N LEU A 145 -10.72 10.72 -1.45
CA LEU A 145 -9.96 11.66 -0.61
C LEU A 145 -10.72 12.95 -0.26
N ASP A 146 -11.63 13.39 -1.13
CA ASP A 146 -12.50 14.54 -0.92
C ASP A 146 -13.80 14.20 -0.17
N LYS A 147 -13.96 12.92 0.21
CA LYS A 147 -15.14 12.32 0.82
C LYS A 147 -16.40 12.39 -0.04
N LYS A 148 -16.32 12.65 -1.34
CA LYS A 148 -17.49 12.75 -2.23
C LYS A 148 -17.78 11.48 -3.01
N SER A 149 -17.00 10.43 -2.80
CA SER A 149 -17.08 9.17 -3.54
C SER A 149 -16.99 8.01 -2.58
N HIS A 150 -17.73 6.95 -2.87
CA HIS A 150 -17.55 5.64 -2.26
C HIS A 150 -16.91 4.71 -3.30
N LEU A 151 -15.77 4.14 -2.91
CA LEU A 151 -14.93 3.30 -3.74
C LEU A 151 -14.93 1.88 -3.19
N VAL A 152 -14.91 0.89 -4.09
CA VAL A 152 -14.79 -0.53 -3.74
C VAL A 152 -13.67 -1.18 -4.53
N CYS A 153 -12.84 -1.96 -3.85
CA CYS A 153 -11.82 -2.79 -4.48
C CYS A 153 -12.47 -3.88 -5.34
N LYS A 154 -12.27 -3.79 -6.66
CA LYS A 154 -12.75 -4.76 -7.65
C LYS A 154 -11.63 -5.06 -8.64
N GLY A 155 -11.21 -6.32 -8.72
CA GLY A 155 -10.15 -6.75 -9.64
C GLY A 155 -8.79 -6.09 -9.31
N GLY A 156 -8.48 -5.98 -8.01
CA GLY A 156 -7.23 -5.41 -7.50
C GLY A 156 -7.12 -3.89 -7.65
N LYS A 157 -8.21 -3.18 -7.95
CA LYS A 157 -8.24 -1.72 -8.01
C LYS A 157 -9.48 -1.14 -7.34
N PHE A 158 -9.32 0.02 -6.69
CA PHE A 158 -10.47 0.79 -6.22
C PHE A 158 -11.26 1.36 -7.40
N THR A 159 -12.57 1.11 -7.41
CA THR A 159 -13.51 1.54 -8.45
C THR A 159 -14.62 2.38 -7.82
N LEU A 160 -15.07 3.43 -8.50
CA LEU A 160 -16.22 4.22 -8.05
C LEU A 160 -17.50 3.39 -8.13
N VAL A 161 -18.22 3.27 -7.02
CA VAL A 161 -19.52 2.59 -6.99
C VAL A 161 -20.70 3.53 -6.77
N GLU A 162 -20.48 4.67 -6.11
CA GLU A 162 -21.49 5.73 -5.96
C GLU A 162 -20.87 7.07 -5.53
N ASN A 163 -21.60 8.16 -5.78
CA ASN A 163 -21.20 9.52 -5.36
C ASN A 163 -21.94 9.90 -4.07
N CYS A 164 -21.20 10.38 -3.08
CA CYS A 164 -21.74 10.79 -1.78
C CYS A 164 -21.96 12.30 -1.75
N ARG A 165 -23.03 12.75 -2.39
CA ARG A 165 -23.30 14.19 -2.62
C ARG A 165 -24.10 14.85 -1.50
N GLY A 166 -24.77 14.05 -0.65
CA GLY A 166 -25.50 14.58 0.48
C GLY A 166 -24.58 15.19 1.54
N GLU A 167 -25.16 15.89 2.50
CA GLU A 167 -24.44 16.72 3.46
C GLU A 167 -23.46 15.92 4.34
N LYS A 168 -23.79 14.67 4.67
CA LYS A 168 -22.92 13.82 5.50
C LYS A 168 -21.73 13.25 4.71
N ALA A 169 -21.74 13.40 3.38
CA ALA A 169 -20.71 12.92 2.48
C ALA A 169 -20.40 11.43 2.70
N CYS A 170 -19.22 10.98 2.26
CA CYS A 170 -18.67 9.67 2.58
C CYS A 170 -17.99 9.69 3.96
N ARG A 171 -18.28 8.70 4.80
CA ARG A 171 -17.65 8.58 6.12
C ARG A 171 -17.52 7.13 6.57
N GLU A 172 -16.55 6.89 7.43
CA GLU A 172 -16.44 5.63 8.17
C GLU A 172 -17.47 5.62 9.32
N VAL A 173 -18.23 4.53 9.44
CA VAL A 173 -19.13 4.24 10.54
C VAL A 173 -18.83 2.83 11.05
N GLY A 174 -18.04 2.74 12.12
CA GLY A 174 -17.52 1.46 12.60
C GLY A 174 -16.51 0.88 11.61
N ASP A 175 -16.81 -0.31 11.09
CA ASP A 175 -16.02 -1.03 10.08
C ASP A 175 -16.53 -0.84 8.65
N LYS A 176 -17.54 0.02 8.46
CA LYS A 176 -18.21 0.25 7.17
C LYS A 176 -17.96 1.66 6.65
N ILE A 177 -18.03 1.79 5.34
CA ILE A 177 -18.19 3.09 4.67
C ILE A 177 -19.68 3.35 4.51
N ASP A 178 -20.11 4.53 4.97
CA ASP A 178 -21.44 5.07 4.75
C ASP A 178 -21.35 6.23 3.76
N CYS A 179 -22.15 6.16 2.70
CA CYS A 179 -22.23 7.16 1.66
C CYS A 179 -23.57 7.87 1.73
N ASP A 180 -23.56 9.20 1.88
CA ASP A 180 -24.77 9.99 1.74
C ASP A 180 -25.10 10.21 0.26
N ASP A 181 -25.81 9.26 -0.32
CA ASP A 181 -26.27 9.25 -1.72
C ASP A 181 -27.66 9.89 -1.91
N SER A 182 -28.15 10.62 -0.89
CA SER A 182 -29.47 11.27 -0.90
C SER A 182 -29.64 12.34 -1.99
N LEU A 183 -28.54 12.75 -2.63
CA LEU A 183 -28.50 13.62 -3.80
C LEU A 183 -27.71 12.94 -4.94
N ALA A 184 -28.22 13.00 -6.18
CA ALA A 184 -27.57 12.37 -7.33
C ALA A 184 -27.85 13.09 -8.66
N ASN A 185 -27.03 12.84 -9.68
CA ASN A 185 -27.37 13.18 -11.07
C ASN A 185 -27.76 11.93 -11.86
N VAL A 186 -28.62 12.10 -12.86
CA VAL A 186 -29.00 11.03 -13.79
C VAL A 186 -27.76 10.43 -14.47
N GLY A 187 -27.69 9.10 -14.52
CA GLY A 187 -26.62 8.36 -15.16
C GLY A 187 -25.39 8.11 -14.28
N GLU A 188 -25.30 8.73 -13.10
CA GLU A 188 -24.25 8.46 -12.12
C GLU A 188 -24.37 7.04 -11.55
N PRO A 189 -23.24 6.42 -11.15
CA PRO A 189 -23.27 5.12 -10.52
C PRO A 189 -23.99 5.16 -9.16
N CYS A 190 -24.65 4.07 -8.83
CA CYS A 190 -25.30 3.82 -7.54
C CYS A 190 -25.13 2.35 -7.14
N ASP A 191 -24.98 2.08 -5.84
CA ASP A 191 -24.71 0.73 -5.34
C ASP A 191 -25.98 0.01 -4.86
N THR A 192 -26.87 0.73 -4.16
CA THR A 192 -28.09 0.15 -3.58
C THR A 192 -29.26 0.19 -4.57
N ALA A 193 -29.64 -0.98 -5.10
CA ALA A 193 -30.79 -1.12 -5.99
C ALA A 193 -32.09 -0.61 -5.33
N ASP A 194 -32.94 0.01 -6.14
CA ASP A 194 -34.21 0.60 -5.70
C ASP A 194 -34.09 1.72 -4.64
N ASN A 195 -32.87 2.15 -4.28
CA ASN A 195 -32.68 3.35 -3.46
C ASN A 195 -33.16 4.60 -4.21
N HIS A 196 -33.53 5.63 -3.45
CA HIS A 196 -34.02 6.90 -3.99
C HIS A 196 -33.13 8.05 -3.55
N ALA A 197 -32.99 9.02 -4.45
CA ALA A 197 -32.24 10.25 -4.21
C ALA A 197 -32.99 11.44 -4.82
N CYS A 198 -32.73 12.64 -4.35
CA CYS A 198 -33.14 13.83 -5.08
C CYS A 198 -32.15 14.13 -6.19
N ALA A 199 -32.65 14.56 -7.35
CA ALA A 199 -31.82 15.22 -8.34
C ALA A 199 -31.15 16.45 -7.71
N VAL A 200 -29.87 16.71 -8.02
CA VAL A 200 -29.12 17.84 -7.43
C VAL A 200 -29.81 19.19 -7.70
N ASP A 201 -30.54 19.33 -8.80
CA ASP A 201 -31.31 20.54 -9.12
C ASP A 201 -32.68 20.63 -8.42
N GLY A 202 -33.04 19.62 -7.62
CA GLY A 202 -34.27 19.52 -6.85
C GLY A 202 -35.53 19.23 -7.67
N LYS A 203 -35.42 18.92 -8.98
CA LYS A 203 -36.59 18.81 -9.86
C LYS A 203 -37.17 17.42 -10.01
N ALA A 204 -36.49 16.39 -9.52
CA ALA A 204 -36.93 15.01 -9.66
C ALA A 204 -36.51 14.15 -8.47
N VAL A 205 -37.30 13.11 -8.22
CA VAL A 205 -36.90 11.92 -7.48
C VAL A 205 -36.20 10.99 -8.47
N LEU A 206 -35.03 10.52 -8.10
CA LEU A 206 -34.24 9.55 -8.84
C LEU A 206 -34.33 8.20 -8.15
N LYS A 207 -34.22 7.13 -8.93
CA LYS A 207 -34.17 5.75 -8.47
C LYS A 207 -32.97 5.03 -9.07
N CYS A 208 -32.27 4.26 -8.23
CA CYS A 208 -31.15 3.44 -8.67
C CYS A 208 -31.66 2.21 -9.44
N ASN A 209 -31.39 2.17 -10.75
CA ASN A 209 -31.79 1.11 -11.66
C ASN A 209 -30.58 0.64 -12.49
N GLY A 210 -30.22 -0.63 -12.39
CA GLY A 210 -29.08 -1.20 -13.13
C GLY A 210 -27.76 -0.49 -12.81
N SER A 211 -27.53 -0.21 -11.52
CA SER A 211 -26.36 0.52 -10.99
C SER A 211 -26.19 1.94 -11.52
N LYS A 212 -27.27 2.55 -12.04
CA LYS A 212 -27.29 3.96 -12.41
C LYS A 212 -28.53 4.67 -11.90
N TRP A 213 -28.37 5.94 -11.54
CA TRP A 213 -29.49 6.80 -11.22
C TRP A 213 -30.33 7.11 -12.47
N SER A 214 -31.63 6.89 -12.37
CA SER A 214 -32.63 7.20 -13.41
C SER A 214 -33.77 8.02 -12.83
N VAL A 215 -34.46 8.81 -13.65
CA VAL A 215 -35.63 9.59 -13.17
C VAL A 215 -36.76 8.63 -12.84
N ASP A 216 -37.28 8.75 -11.63
CA ASP A 216 -38.45 7.99 -11.15
C ASP A 216 -39.72 8.87 -11.20
N ASP A 217 -39.67 10.06 -10.60
CA ASP A 217 -40.74 11.05 -10.66
C ASP A 217 -40.21 12.48 -10.86
N ALA A 218 -40.86 13.25 -11.72
CA ALA A 218 -40.55 14.65 -11.94
C ALA A 218 -41.47 15.52 -11.07
N CYS A 219 -40.88 16.38 -10.23
CA CYS A 219 -41.64 17.25 -9.35
C CYS A 219 -42.43 18.30 -10.16
N LYS A 220 -43.75 18.33 -9.94
CA LYS A 220 -44.68 19.18 -10.70
C LYS A 220 -44.94 20.52 -10.00
N GLY A 221 -45.12 21.56 -10.82
CA GLY A 221 -45.48 22.89 -10.34
C GLY A 221 -44.35 23.55 -9.56
N ARG A 222 -44.62 23.94 -8.31
CA ARG A 222 -43.65 24.56 -7.40
C ARG A 222 -43.00 23.58 -6.42
N LYS A 223 -43.37 22.29 -6.48
CA LYS A 223 -42.79 21.27 -5.61
C LYS A 223 -41.32 21.05 -5.95
N VAL A 224 -40.53 20.77 -4.93
CA VAL A 224 -39.13 20.36 -5.08
C VAL A 224 -38.92 19.04 -4.39
N CYS A 225 -37.95 18.26 -4.88
CA CYS A 225 -37.54 17.05 -4.20
C CYS A 225 -36.87 17.42 -2.87
N LYS A 226 -37.28 16.75 -1.80
CA LYS A 226 -36.69 16.89 -0.47
C LYS A 226 -36.38 15.54 0.14
N VAL A 227 -35.36 15.54 0.98
CA VAL A 227 -34.96 14.43 1.84
C VAL A 227 -35.46 14.76 3.25
N THR A 228 -36.40 13.97 3.77
CA THR A 228 -36.94 14.12 5.13
C THR A 228 -36.70 12.83 5.90
N GLY A 229 -35.67 12.82 6.77
CA GLY A 229 -35.25 11.59 7.43
C GLY A 229 -34.69 10.60 6.41
N THR A 230 -35.38 9.48 6.21
CA THR A 230 -35.06 8.46 5.18
C THR A 230 -35.97 8.53 3.97
N GLU A 231 -36.93 9.46 3.94
CA GLU A 231 -37.89 9.60 2.85
C GLU A 231 -37.39 10.62 1.81
N VAL A 232 -37.55 10.27 0.53
CA VAL A 232 -37.24 11.11 -0.62
C VAL A 232 -38.51 11.35 -1.42
N GLY A 233 -38.87 12.60 -1.69
CA GLY A 233 -40.11 12.88 -2.42
C GLY A 233 -40.34 14.35 -2.78
N CYS A 234 -41.29 14.58 -3.69
CA CYS A 234 -41.69 15.93 -4.11
C CYS A 234 -42.66 16.58 -3.12
N GLN A 235 -42.23 17.66 -2.49
CA GLN A 235 -42.96 18.40 -1.45
C GLN A 235 -43.16 19.87 -1.82
#